data_AF-A0A369QUX1-F1
#
_entry.id   AF-A0A369QUX1-F1
#
_cell.length_a   1.000
_cell.length_b   1.000
_cell.length_c   1.000
_cell.angle_alpha   90.00
_cell.angle_beta   90.00
_cell.angle_gamma   90.00
#
_symmetry.space_group_name_H-M   'P 1'
#
loop_
_entity.id
_entity.type
_entity.pdbx_description
1 polymer ?
#
loop_
_entity_poly.entity_id
_entity_poly.type
_entity_poly.pdbx_seq_one_letter_code
_entity_poly.pdbx_strand_id
1 'polypeptide(L)'
;MMRHLDFFFPNPSTCEYPSSKNMTFASMPINLIMDAWIPVLDKTGARRIIAPWQIADRSLAMPDWPRADLNLACYEFLIGLVFLADPPRDHDDWEARVAPEPERLRNALLPHAEAFELMGDGPRFLQDPRAMPDFG
;
A
#
# COMPACT_ATOMS: atom_id res chain seq x y z
N MET A 1 -4.71 30.52 1.56
CA MET A 1 -5.73 30.43 0.50
C MET A 1 -5.35 29.25 -0.39
N MET A 2 -5.68 28.02 0.03
CA MET A 2 -6.64 27.08 -0.62
C MET A 2 -6.28 26.79 -2.10
N ARG A 3 -6.09 25.57 -2.63
CA ARG A 3 -6.57 24.20 -2.33
C ARG A 3 -5.65 23.17 -3.04
N HIS A 4 -5.53 21.94 -2.52
CA HIS A 4 -5.34 20.72 -3.34
C HIS A 4 -5.35 19.44 -2.46
N LEU A 5 -6.52 19.07 -1.95
CA LEU A 5 -6.78 17.79 -1.27
C LEU A 5 -8.01 17.11 -1.89
N ASP A 6 -8.12 17.13 -3.22
CA ASP A 6 -9.29 16.61 -3.95
C ASP A 6 -9.07 15.19 -4.53
N PHE A 7 -8.05 14.44 -4.09
CA PHE A 7 -7.73 13.16 -4.73
C PHE A 7 -8.34 11.92 -4.05
N PHE A 8 -9.06 12.06 -2.93
CA PHE A 8 -9.73 10.91 -2.28
C PHE A 8 -11.21 11.12 -1.89
N PHE A 9 -11.75 12.34 -2.02
CA PHE A 9 -13.17 12.60 -1.79
C PHE A 9 -13.71 13.55 -2.86
N PRO A 10 -14.70 13.16 -3.68
CA PRO A 10 -15.33 14.09 -4.59
C PRO A 10 -16.05 15.20 -3.82
N ASN A 11 -15.96 16.43 -4.34
CA ASN A 11 -16.58 17.63 -3.81
C ASN A 11 -18.11 17.42 -3.58
N PRO A 12 -18.63 17.62 -2.36
CA PRO A 12 -20.02 17.30 -2.03
C PRO A 12 -21.06 18.21 -2.70
N SER A 13 -20.66 19.35 -3.28
CA SER A 13 -21.61 20.33 -3.83
C SER A 13 -22.04 20.09 -5.29
N THR A 14 -21.54 19.03 -5.95
CA THR A 14 -21.87 18.71 -7.35
C THR A 14 -22.45 17.31 -7.55
N CYS A 15 -22.71 16.57 -6.48
CA CYS A 15 -23.25 15.22 -6.57
C CYS A 15 -24.78 15.29 -6.48
N GLU A 16 -25.46 15.27 -7.63
CA GLU A 16 -26.81 14.72 -7.65
C GLU A 16 -26.71 13.27 -7.19
N TYR A 17 -27.23 12.96 -5.99
CA TYR A 17 -27.33 11.59 -5.50
C TYR A 17 -28.40 10.85 -6.32
N PRO A 18 -28.05 9.86 -7.15
CA PRO A 18 -29.07 9.03 -7.79
C PRO A 18 -29.83 8.26 -6.71
N SER A 19 -31.15 8.21 -6.88
CA SER A 19 -32.13 7.66 -5.95
C SER A 19 -31.73 6.29 -5.40
N SER A 20 -31.94 6.14 -4.09
CA SER A 20 -31.60 5.01 -3.22
C SER A 20 -32.32 3.71 -3.56
N LYS A 21 -31.98 3.07 -4.68
CA LYS A 21 -32.34 1.67 -4.92
C LYS A 21 -31.18 0.96 -5.62
N ASN A 22 -30.46 0.15 -4.84
CA ASN A 22 -29.61 -0.96 -5.29
C ASN A 22 -28.17 -0.61 -5.70
N MET A 23 -27.40 0.00 -4.80
CA MET A 23 -25.94 -0.06 -4.88
C MET A 23 -25.42 -0.76 -3.62
N THR A 24 -25.30 -2.09 -3.68
CA THR A 24 -24.35 -2.79 -2.82
C THR A 24 -22.97 -2.20 -3.13
N PHE A 25 -22.43 -1.38 -2.24
CA PHE A 25 -21.00 -1.09 -2.23
C PHE A 25 -20.30 -2.41 -1.89
N ALA A 26 -20.09 -3.24 -2.90
CA ALA A 26 -19.13 -4.31 -2.80
C ALA A 26 -17.79 -3.63 -2.49
N SER A 27 -17.35 -3.72 -1.23
CA SER A 27 -16.02 -3.27 -0.83
C SER A 27 -15.03 -3.98 -1.75
N MET A 28 -14.39 -3.25 -2.67
CA MET A 28 -13.35 -3.86 -3.48
C MET A 28 -12.26 -4.37 -2.53
N PRO A 29 -11.88 -5.65 -2.61
CA PRO A 29 -10.80 -6.18 -1.78
C PRO A 29 -9.52 -5.41 -2.12
N ILE A 30 -8.77 -5.03 -1.09
CA ILE A 30 -7.47 -4.36 -1.23
C ILE A 30 -6.49 -5.23 -0.46
N ASN A 31 -5.50 -5.75 -1.16
CA ASN A 31 -4.38 -6.49 -0.60
C ASN A 31 -3.13 -5.60 -0.61
N LEU A 32 -2.56 -5.34 0.58
CA LEU A 32 -1.46 -4.40 0.73
C LEU A 32 -0.16 -4.86 0.06
N ILE A 33 -0.01 -6.14 -0.29
CA ILE A 33 1.14 -6.68 -1.02
C ILE A 33 0.93 -6.58 -2.53
N MET A 34 -0.27 -6.90 -3.00
CA MET A 34 -0.53 -7.08 -4.44
C MET A 34 -0.96 -5.78 -5.13
N ASP A 35 -1.72 -4.94 -4.43
CA ASP A 35 -2.32 -3.75 -5.02
C ASP A 35 -1.43 -2.52 -4.87
N ALA A 36 -1.59 -1.59 -5.81
CA ALA A 36 -0.86 -0.34 -5.80
C ALA A 36 -1.55 0.69 -4.88
N TRP A 37 -0.86 1.14 -3.84
CA TRP A 37 -1.38 2.10 -2.86
C TRP A 37 -0.32 3.08 -2.32
N ILE A 38 0.96 2.85 -2.57
CA ILE A 38 2.05 3.68 -2.06
C ILE A 38 2.36 4.79 -3.06
N PRO A 39 2.15 6.07 -2.72
CA PRO A 39 2.58 7.19 -3.55
C PRO A 39 4.11 7.33 -3.51
N VAL A 40 4.72 7.50 -4.68
CA VAL A 40 6.16 7.67 -4.83
C VAL A 40 6.47 8.74 -5.87
N LEU A 41 7.66 9.33 -5.76
CA LEU A 41 8.31 10.08 -6.82
C LEU A 41 9.34 9.20 -7.52
N ASP A 42 9.41 9.31 -8.84
CA ASP A 42 10.56 8.82 -9.58
C ASP A 42 11.70 9.83 -9.61
N LYS A 43 12.86 9.41 -10.15
CA LYS A 43 14.07 10.24 -10.26
C LYS A 43 13.89 11.45 -11.19
N THR A 44 12.82 11.51 -11.97
CA THR A 44 12.46 12.67 -12.80
C THR A 44 11.52 13.64 -12.06
N GLY A 45 11.02 13.26 -10.88
CA GLY A 45 10.03 14.00 -10.11
C GLY A 45 8.59 13.69 -10.49
N ALA A 46 8.32 12.69 -11.34
CA ALA A 46 6.98 12.29 -11.68
C ALA A 46 6.37 11.40 -10.58
N ARG A 47 5.09 11.61 -10.30
CA ARG A 47 4.33 10.86 -9.28
C ARG A 47 3.78 9.55 -9.84
N ARG A 48 3.87 8.50 -9.05
CA ARG A 48 3.30 7.17 -9.35
C ARG A 48 2.69 6.58 -8.08
N ILE A 49 1.76 5.65 -8.26
CA ILE A 49 1.27 4.78 -7.19
C ILE A 49 1.77 3.37 -7.47
N ILE A 50 2.37 2.73 -6.47
CA ILE A 50 2.99 1.42 -6.61
C ILE A 50 2.50 0.44 -5.54
N ALA A 51 2.62 -0.85 -5.83
CA ALA A 51 2.58 -1.93 -4.86
C ALA A 51 3.94 -2.04 -4.14
N PRO A 52 4.02 -2.60 -2.92
CA PRO A 52 5.27 -2.65 -2.16
C PRO A 52 6.45 -3.29 -2.90
N TRP A 53 6.22 -4.39 -3.63
CA TRP A 53 7.29 -5.09 -4.35
C TRP A 53 7.91 -4.27 -5.49
N GLN A 54 7.19 -3.26 -6.01
CA GLN A 54 7.69 -2.36 -7.04
C GLN A 54 8.70 -1.33 -6.50
N ILE A 55 8.87 -1.19 -5.18
CA ILE A 55 9.89 -0.29 -4.59
C ILE A 55 11.32 -0.68 -5.03
N ALA A 56 11.51 -1.93 -5.47
CA ALA A 56 12.74 -2.42 -6.05
C ALA A 56 13.02 -1.86 -7.47
N ASP A 57 12.15 -1.03 -8.05
CA ASP A 57 12.43 -0.32 -9.30
C ASP A 57 13.46 0.81 -9.07
N ARG A 58 14.60 0.70 -9.75
CA ARG A 58 15.70 1.67 -9.71
C ARG A 58 15.33 3.06 -10.24
N SER A 59 14.22 3.21 -10.95
CA SER A 59 13.73 4.50 -11.44
C SER A 59 13.11 5.35 -10.32
N LEU A 60 12.70 4.72 -9.22
CA LEU A 60 12.07 5.38 -8.08
C LEU A 60 13.09 6.15 -7.23
N ALA A 61 12.61 7.20 -6.56
CA ALA A 61 13.41 8.05 -5.68
C ALA A 61 12.99 7.91 -4.22
N MET A 62 11.71 8.11 -3.90
CA MET A 62 11.21 8.09 -2.51
C MET A 62 9.67 7.98 -2.45
N PRO A 63 9.10 7.53 -1.32
CA PRO A 63 7.69 7.76 -0.99
C PRO A 63 7.33 9.25 -0.97
N ASP A 64 6.11 9.57 -1.40
CA ASP A 64 5.59 10.94 -1.55
C ASP A 64 4.29 11.14 -0.79
N TRP A 65 4.27 10.74 0.48
CA TRP A 65 3.15 11.05 1.36
C TRP A 65 3.13 12.55 1.70
N PRO A 66 1.93 13.17 1.81
CA PRO A 66 1.81 14.59 2.16
C PRO A 66 2.40 14.98 3.51
N ARG A 67 2.63 14.01 4.39
CA ARG A 67 3.23 14.21 5.71
C ARG A 67 4.51 13.39 5.84
N ALA A 68 5.55 14.01 6.38
CA ALA A 68 6.87 13.40 6.50
C ALA A 68 6.90 12.16 7.41
N ASP A 69 6.10 12.13 8.46
CA ASP A 69 5.97 10.97 9.36
C ASP A 69 5.40 9.75 8.65
N LEU A 70 4.49 9.95 7.69
CA LEU A 70 3.95 8.86 6.86
C LEU A 70 5.00 8.32 5.89
N ASN A 71 5.94 9.16 5.41
CA ASN A 71 7.08 8.66 4.64
C ASN A 71 7.98 7.77 5.50
N LEU A 72 8.25 8.17 6.75
CA LEU A 72 9.03 7.36 7.69
C LEU A 72 8.33 6.02 7.99
N ALA A 73 7.05 6.06 8.35
CA ALA A 73 6.26 4.85 8.60
C ALA A 73 6.20 3.94 7.37
N CYS A 74 6.13 4.51 6.16
CA CYS A 74 6.19 3.75 4.92
C CYS A 74 7.53 3.03 4.76
N TYR A 75 8.66 3.68 5.07
CA TYR A 75 9.96 3.02 5.05
C TYR A 75 10.06 1.91 6.08
N GLU A 76 9.62 2.14 7.32
CA GLU A 76 9.61 1.13 8.38
C GLU A 76 8.79 -0.09 7.97
N PHE A 77 7.61 0.14 7.39
CA PHE A 77 6.76 -0.92 6.85
C PHE A 77 7.44 -1.70 5.73
N LEU A 78 8.03 -1.02 4.73
CA LEU A 78 8.72 -1.66 3.61
C LEU A 78 9.96 -2.45 4.05
N ILE A 79 10.72 -1.92 5.01
CA ILE A 79 11.86 -2.63 5.61
C ILE A 79 11.37 -3.90 6.33
N GLY A 80 10.28 -3.78 7.10
CA GLY A 80 9.64 -4.90 7.77
C GLY A 80 9.19 -5.99 6.78
N LEU A 81 8.62 -5.60 5.64
CA LEU A 81 8.22 -6.54 4.58
C LEU A 81 9.41 -7.30 3.98
N VAL A 82 10.51 -6.60 3.67
CA VAL A 82 11.73 -7.24 3.14
C VAL A 82 12.31 -8.20 4.17
N PHE A 83 12.39 -7.79 5.44
CA PHE A 83 12.91 -8.64 6.50
C PHE A 83 12.03 -9.86 6.78
N LEU A 84 10.70 -9.70 6.65
CA LEU A 84 9.74 -10.80 6.78
C LEU A 84 9.88 -11.83 5.66
N ALA A 85 9.97 -11.37 4.41
CA ALA A 85 9.79 -12.22 3.22
C ALA A 85 11.11 -12.67 2.59
N ASP A 86 12.14 -11.84 2.61
CA ASP A 86 13.44 -12.09 1.98
C ASP A 86 14.61 -11.60 2.85
N PRO A 87 14.72 -12.07 4.11
CA PRO A 87 15.85 -11.70 4.96
C PRO A 87 17.17 -12.20 4.36
N PRO A 88 18.28 -11.46 4.54
CA PRO A 88 19.60 -11.98 4.20
C PRO A 88 19.91 -13.21 5.06
N ARG A 89 20.50 -14.22 4.45
CA ARG A 89 20.86 -15.47 5.13
C ARG A 89 22.04 -15.27 6.08
N ASP A 90 22.99 -14.45 5.66
CA ASP A 90 24.23 -14.15 6.35
C ASP A 90 24.81 -12.82 5.80
N HIS A 91 25.99 -12.45 6.30
CA HIS A 91 26.67 -11.23 5.90
C HIS A 91 27.07 -11.24 4.42
N ASP A 92 27.54 -12.37 3.90
CA ASP A 92 27.99 -12.49 2.51
C ASP A 92 26.81 -12.35 1.53
N ASP A 93 25.65 -12.96 1.83
CA ASP A 93 24.40 -12.76 1.08
C ASP A 93 23.95 -11.30 1.12
N TRP A 94 24.06 -10.64 2.28
CA TRP A 94 23.76 -9.21 2.38
C TRP A 94 24.64 -8.37 1.45
N GLU A 95 25.96 -8.60 1.45
CA GLU A 95 26.89 -7.86 0.59
C GLU A 95 26.66 -8.13 -0.90
N ALA A 96 26.24 -9.35 -1.27
CA ALA A 96 25.94 -9.71 -2.65
C ALA A 96 24.68 -9.01 -3.21
N ARG A 97 23.75 -8.56 -2.36
CA ARG A 97 22.47 -7.93 -2.73
C ARG A 97 22.65 -6.46 -3.14
N VAL A 98 23.45 -6.21 -4.18
CA VAL A 98 23.76 -4.87 -4.71
C VAL A 98 22.70 -4.31 -5.67
N ALA A 99 21.79 -5.17 -6.14
CA ALA A 99 20.77 -4.81 -7.11
C ALA A 99 19.38 -5.16 -6.59
N PRO A 100 18.44 -4.19 -6.59
CA PRO A 100 17.05 -4.52 -6.29
C PRO A 100 16.43 -5.30 -7.47
N GLU A 101 15.65 -6.34 -7.14
CA GLU A 101 14.99 -7.23 -8.10
C GLU A 101 13.48 -7.32 -7.79
N PRO A 102 12.61 -6.58 -8.51
CA PRO A 102 11.18 -6.52 -8.22
C PRO A 102 10.46 -7.87 -8.22
N GLU A 103 10.75 -8.73 -9.20
CA GLU A 103 10.10 -10.05 -9.31
C GLU A 103 10.51 -10.99 -8.18
N ARG A 104 11.78 -10.93 -7.73
CA ARG A 104 12.25 -11.67 -6.56
C ARG A 104 11.47 -11.24 -5.32
N LEU A 105 11.36 -9.94 -5.07
CA LEU A 105 10.63 -9.40 -3.92
C LEU A 105 9.15 -9.75 -3.99
N ARG A 106 8.53 -9.67 -5.17
CA ARG A 106 7.14 -10.06 -5.38
C ARG A 106 6.90 -11.53 -5.04
N ASN A 107 7.75 -12.42 -5.55
CA ASN A 107 7.65 -13.86 -5.29
C ASN A 107 7.87 -14.20 -3.81
N ALA A 108 8.77 -13.49 -3.13
CA ALA A 108 9.00 -13.65 -1.70
C ALA A 108 7.81 -13.20 -0.85
N LEU A 109 7.10 -12.14 -1.27
CA LEU A 109 5.94 -11.61 -0.54
C LEU A 109 4.65 -12.40 -0.78
N LEU A 110 4.49 -13.05 -1.94
CA LEU A 110 3.26 -13.72 -2.33
C LEU A 110 2.73 -14.76 -1.30
N PRO A 111 3.57 -15.58 -0.64
CA PRO A 111 3.12 -16.51 0.40
C PRO A 111 2.46 -15.83 1.61
N HIS A 112 2.67 -14.53 1.80
CA HIS A 112 2.11 -13.77 2.92
C HIS A 112 0.82 -13.01 2.56
N ALA A 113 0.41 -13.02 1.29
CA ALA A 113 -0.68 -12.17 0.78
C ALA A 113 -1.96 -12.24 1.62
N GLU A 114 -2.37 -13.44 2.06
CA GLU A 114 -3.60 -13.64 2.85
C GLU A 114 -3.63 -12.82 4.15
N ALA A 115 -2.47 -12.62 4.80
CA ALA A 115 -2.40 -11.84 6.04
C ALA A 115 -2.49 -10.32 5.80
N PHE A 116 -2.36 -9.86 4.55
CA PHE A 116 -2.28 -8.46 4.16
C PHE A 116 -3.53 -7.93 3.46
N GLU A 117 -4.65 -8.66 3.55
CA GLU A 117 -5.96 -8.14 3.16
C GLU A 117 -6.35 -6.97 4.07
N LEU A 118 -6.48 -5.76 3.50
CA LEU A 118 -6.90 -4.56 4.24
C LEU A 118 -8.43 -4.47 4.33
N MET A 119 -9.12 -4.99 3.32
CA MET A 119 -10.57 -4.93 3.14
C MET A 119 -11.09 -6.32 2.78
N GLY A 120 -12.31 -6.65 3.22
CA GLY A 120 -12.94 -7.95 2.96
C GLY A 120 -13.61 -8.53 4.20
N ASP A 121 -14.23 -9.70 4.02
CA ASP A 121 -15.07 -10.35 5.04
C ASP A 121 -14.26 -11.16 6.07
N GLY A 122 -12.97 -11.41 5.81
CA GLY A 122 -12.07 -12.18 6.67
C GLY A 122 -11.27 -11.33 7.68
N PRO A 123 -10.26 -11.94 8.34
CA PRO A 123 -9.26 -11.19 9.10
C PRO A 123 -8.62 -10.11 8.24
N ARG A 124 -8.47 -8.90 8.80
CA ARG A 124 -7.89 -7.76 8.09
C ARG A 124 -6.61 -7.29 8.74
N PHE A 125 -5.66 -6.87 7.92
CA PHE A 125 -4.33 -6.45 8.33
C PHE A 125 -4.41 -5.36 9.41
N LEU A 126 -3.83 -5.65 10.58
CA LEU A 126 -3.76 -4.76 11.76
C LEU A 126 -5.11 -4.17 12.23
N GLN A 127 -6.21 -4.91 12.06
CA GLN A 127 -7.54 -4.52 12.57
C GLN A 127 -8.05 -5.53 13.60
N ASP A 128 -8.76 -5.05 14.64
CA ASP A 128 -9.44 -5.95 15.60
C ASP A 128 -10.69 -6.56 14.93
N PRO A 129 -10.80 -7.89 14.81
CA PRO A 129 -11.97 -8.54 14.22
C PRO A 129 -13.27 -8.30 14.99
N ARG A 130 -13.20 -7.92 16.27
CA ARG A 130 -14.36 -7.69 17.15
C ARG A 130 -14.82 -6.23 17.18
N ALA A 131 -14.07 -5.32 16.57
CA ALA A 131 -14.42 -3.89 16.52
C ALA A 131 -15.43 -3.56 15.41
N MET A 132 -15.96 -4.56 14.70
CA MET A 132 -17.06 -4.35 13.77
C MET A 132 -18.30 -3.99 14.59
N PRO A 133 -18.92 -2.81 14.37
CA PRO A 133 -20.10 -2.44 15.12
C PRO A 133 -21.20 -3.46 14.87
N ASP A 134 -21.74 -4.03 15.95
CA ASP A 134 -23.06 -4.66 15.91
C ASP A 134 -24.03 -3.57 15.45
N PHE A 135 -24.40 -3.59 14.17
CA PHE A 135 -25.53 -2.81 13.69
C PHE A 135 -26.80 -3.48 14.24
N GLY A 136 -27.09 -3.19 15.51
CA GLY A 136 -28.40 -3.42 16.13
C GLY A 136 -29.46 -2.46 15.62
#